data_AF-A0A924RNC2-F1
#
_entry.id   AF-A0A924RNC2-F1
#
_cell.length_a   1.000
_cell.length_b   1.000
_cell.length_c   1.000
_cell.angle_alpha   90.00
_cell.angle_beta   90.00
_cell.angle_gamma   90.00
#
_symmetry.space_group_name_H-M   'P 1'
#
loop_
_entity.id
_entity.type
_entity.pdbx_description
1 polymer ?
#
loop_
_entity_poly.entity_id
_entity_poly.type
_entity_poly.pdbx_seq_one_letter_code
_entity_poly.pdbx_strand_id
1 'polypeptide(L)'
;MKSLARQVSRVTNPAQFIMDRLSFAGKFLLLALIMLAPLVFVGYRYLGVQNAQYDFSAKEEVGIKYILPMSELLNDLVSARSAAVQAAAHKPGATEQLAALKLAVAAETRKVNTADALYGVDLKTTSDWKTLRATIDEAFAATNATPMKAYERWNKVSDAALALILTAGNNSNLILDPDLDTYYLMDSHVIRIVTLMDLAGRSRDLETVVDLERLRGDALVEQRLTLSRQLGQIDFNLDTLKGNYAVLFKETAGLRGAESAKITEREVHAPFDATLAKIVALRTSVNDAVEGHPDSLKADIEADIAVTALRDLQRSSSKEETRLIDERLSLFTANKKVTFIVSGLTVALAMLLFIGLYKSLRHSLLELLSASRRIGDGELNVNVDVRSRDEVGQMAASFRMMTANLGDMASAARRISVGDVNVDVQPRSERDELGLAFAEMIIYLQRARDVADRIAQGDLDVTITQSSEADALGQAFARMVTYLRETSEAAGVPFSELLDHIGHQAQVAERIAEGDLTIDVAPRSEQDALGHAFQRMVGNLRLMVSDLTDAASDVDRSSQHLAVTSRDVTSGMEDVAHSVGTLAVGS
;
A
#
# COMPACT_ATOMS: atom_id res chain seq x y z
N MET A 1 20.85 -27.50 -12.69
CA MET A 1 19.97 -26.36 -13.04
C MET A 1 18.77 -26.74 -13.91
N LYS A 2 18.92 -27.50 -15.02
CA LYS A 2 17.78 -27.85 -15.91
C LYS A 2 16.70 -28.78 -15.30
N SER A 3 17.01 -29.66 -14.33
CA SER A 3 16.00 -30.51 -13.67
C SER A 3 15.17 -29.76 -12.61
N LEU A 4 15.81 -28.86 -11.85
CA LEU A 4 15.15 -27.97 -10.89
C LEU A 4 14.15 -27.03 -11.59
N ALA A 5 14.51 -26.46 -12.74
CA ALA A 5 13.60 -25.62 -13.53
C ALA A 5 12.37 -26.40 -14.06
N ARG A 6 12.52 -27.68 -14.42
CA ARG A 6 11.41 -28.56 -14.83
C ARG A 6 10.52 -29.02 -13.67
N GLN A 7 11.06 -29.14 -12.46
CA GLN A 7 10.27 -29.46 -11.26
C GLN A 7 9.47 -28.24 -10.81
N VAL A 8 10.06 -27.05 -10.83
CA VAL A 8 9.36 -25.80 -10.51
C VAL A 8 8.20 -25.55 -11.48
N SER A 9 8.40 -25.75 -12.79
CA SER A 9 7.33 -25.54 -13.78
C SER A 9 6.14 -26.50 -13.61
N ARG A 10 6.37 -27.74 -13.18
CA ARG A 10 5.29 -28.70 -12.92
C ARG A 10 4.42 -28.31 -11.71
N VAL A 11 5.00 -27.65 -10.70
CA VAL A 11 4.28 -27.19 -9.50
C VAL A 11 3.56 -25.86 -9.76
N THR A 12 4.10 -24.98 -10.61
CA THR A 12 3.49 -23.67 -10.90
C THR A 12 2.49 -23.67 -12.06
N ASN A 13 2.50 -24.68 -12.93
CA ASN A 13 1.58 -24.79 -14.07
C ASN A 13 0.08 -24.66 -13.71
N PRO A 14 -0.45 -25.28 -12.63
CA PRO A 14 -1.85 -25.10 -12.24
C PRO A 14 -2.15 -23.66 -11.81
N ALA A 15 -1.22 -23.02 -11.11
CA ALA A 15 -1.35 -21.64 -10.68
C ALA A 15 -1.29 -20.68 -11.88
N GLN A 16 -0.40 -20.92 -12.85
CA GLN A 16 -0.35 -20.17 -14.10
C GLN A 16 -1.67 -20.30 -14.87
N PHE A 17 -2.22 -21.52 -15.00
CA PHE A 17 -3.50 -21.75 -15.68
C PHE A 17 -4.66 -20.94 -15.08
N ILE A 18 -4.74 -20.86 -13.75
CA ILE A 18 -5.76 -20.03 -13.06
C ILE A 18 -5.48 -18.55 -13.31
N MET A 19 -4.24 -18.10 -13.16
CA MET A 19 -3.87 -16.71 -13.33
C MET A 19 -4.11 -16.24 -14.76
N ASP A 20 -3.83 -17.04 -15.78
CA ASP A 20 -3.98 -16.65 -17.18
C ASP A 20 -5.43 -16.41 -17.59
N ARG A 21 -6.41 -16.98 -16.87
CA ARG A 21 -7.85 -16.76 -17.11
C ARG A 21 -8.42 -15.56 -16.37
N LEU A 22 -7.71 -15.03 -15.38
CA LEU A 22 -8.18 -13.90 -14.59
C LEU A 22 -7.79 -12.57 -15.24
N SER A 23 -8.71 -11.61 -15.21
CA SER A 23 -8.38 -10.22 -15.52
C SER A 23 -7.33 -9.70 -14.54
N PHE A 24 -6.62 -8.64 -14.92
CA PHE A 24 -5.62 -8.02 -14.03
C PHE A 24 -6.21 -7.65 -12.66
N ALA A 25 -7.46 -7.16 -12.62
CA ALA A 25 -8.17 -6.90 -11.37
C ALA A 25 -8.47 -8.20 -10.59
N GLY A 26 -8.87 -9.27 -11.27
CA GLY A 26 -9.12 -10.58 -10.65
C GLY A 26 -7.85 -11.19 -10.03
N LYS A 27 -6.69 -11.04 -10.69
CA LYS A 27 -5.38 -11.46 -10.16
C LYS A 27 -5.05 -10.76 -8.84
N PHE A 28 -5.21 -9.44 -8.81
CA PHE A 28 -4.96 -8.63 -7.60
C PHE A 28 -5.95 -8.97 -6.48
N LEU A 29 -7.25 -9.10 -6.80
CA LEU A 29 -8.26 -9.45 -5.79
C LEU A 29 -8.00 -10.84 -5.19
N LEU A 30 -7.63 -11.83 -6.00
CA LEU A 30 -7.27 -13.16 -5.53
C LEU A 30 -6.06 -13.12 -4.58
N LEU A 31 -5.00 -12.40 -4.95
CA LEU A 31 -3.81 -12.25 -4.10
C LEU A 31 -4.13 -11.52 -2.80
N ALA A 32 -4.96 -10.47 -2.84
CA ALA A 32 -5.41 -9.76 -1.65
C ALA A 32 -6.16 -10.71 -0.72
N LEU A 33 -7.14 -11.48 -1.23
CA LEU A 33 -7.89 -12.43 -0.42
C LEU A 33 -7.01 -13.52 0.20
N ILE A 34 -6.07 -14.07 -0.57
CA ILE A 34 -5.13 -15.10 -0.08
C ILE A 34 -4.22 -14.53 1.02
N MET A 35 -3.78 -13.28 0.89
CA MET A 35 -2.94 -12.62 1.91
C MET A 35 -3.75 -12.22 3.16
N LEU A 36 -5.01 -11.85 3.00
CA LEU A 36 -5.87 -11.40 4.10
C LEU A 36 -6.44 -12.58 4.90
N ALA A 37 -6.70 -13.73 4.26
CA ALA A 37 -7.31 -14.88 4.91
C ALA A 37 -6.54 -15.40 6.15
N PRO A 38 -5.20 -15.60 6.12
CA PRO A 38 -4.45 -15.98 7.32
C PRO A 38 -4.54 -14.94 8.43
N LEU A 39 -4.55 -13.65 8.09
CA LEU A 39 -4.63 -12.56 9.06
C LEU A 39 -6.00 -12.53 9.73
N VAL A 40 -7.10 -12.69 8.98
CA VAL A 40 -8.45 -12.83 9.54
C VAL A 40 -8.53 -14.05 10.44
N PHE A 41 -7.98 -15.19 10.00
CA PHE A 41 -7.99 -16.42 10.77
C PHE A 41 -7.23 -16.27 12.10
N VAL A 42 -6.01 -15.75 12.07
CA VAL A 42 -5.20 -15.49 13.28
C VAL A 42 -5.90 -14.48 14.19
N GLY A 43 -6.43 -13.40 13.63
CA GLY A 43 -7.20 -12.40 14.39
C GLY A 43 -8.42 -13.00 15.07
N TYR A 44 -9.20 -13.83 14.37
CA TYR A 44 -10.34 -14.54 14.93
C TYR A 44 -9.93 -15.51 16.05
N ARG A 45 -8.87 -16.31 15.85
CA ARG A 45 -8.36 -17.24 16.86
C ARG A 45 -7.85 -16.51 18.10
N TYR A 46 -7.13 -15.41 17.91
CA TYR A 46 -6.62 -14.58 19.00
C TYR A 46 -7.76 -13.97 19.81
N LEU A 47 -8.80 -13.44 19.15
CA LEU A 47 -10.00 -12.95 19.83
C LEU A 47 -10.72 -14.03 20.62
N GLY A 48 -10.76 -15.26 20.09
CA GLY A 48 -11.31 -16.42 20.82
C GLY A 48 -10.55 -16.72 22.11
N VAL A 49 -9.20 -16.70 22.07
CA VAL A 49 -8.37 -16.90 23.26
C VAL A 49 -8.56 -15.79 24.29
N GLN A 50 -8.56 -14.53 23.84
CA GLN A 50 -8.77 -13.37 24.71
C GLN A 50 -10.16 -13.38 25.37
N ASN A 51 -11.21 -13.72 24.61
CA ASN A 51 -12.55 -13.85 25.17
C ASN A 51 -12.63 -14.99 26.20
N ALA A 52 -12.02 -16.15 25.92
CA ALA A 52 -12.01 -17.26 26.86
C ALA A 52 -11.30 -16.92 28.18
N GLN A 53 -10.19 -16.16 28.12
CA GLN A 53 -9.49 -15.66 29.31
C GLN A 53 -10.33 -14.63 30.06
N TYR A 54 -10.99 -13.72 29.36
CA TYR A 54 -11.91 -12.75 29.97
C TYR A 54 -13.08 -13.44 30.67
N ASP A 55 -13.76 -14.37 29.99
CA ASP A 55 -14.90 -15.12 30.54
C ASP A 55 -14.48 -15.99 31.74
N PHE A 56 -13.24 -16.49 31.74
CA PHE A 56 -12.67 -17.22 32.88
C PHE A 56 -12.53 -16.32 34.10
N SER A 57 -11.90 -15.14 33.95
CA SER A 57 -11.71 -14.15 35.02
C SER A 57 -13.02 -13.47 35.45
N ALA A 58 -13.98 -13.26 34.54
CA ALA A 58 -15.26 -12.63 34.87
C ALA A 58 -16.11 -13.52 35.80
N LYS A 59 -15.93 -14.84 35.77
CA LYS A 59 -16.59 -15.75 36.71
C LYS A 59 -16.08 -15.60 38.13
N GLU A 60 -14.85 -15.16 38.33
CA GLU A 60 -14.29 -14.95 39.66
C GLU A 60 -15.00 -13.80 40.38
N GLU A 61 -15.29 -12.71 39.66
CA GLU A 61 -16.09 -11.58 40.17
C GLU A 61 -17.49 -12.05 40.60
N VAL A 62 -18.11 -12.94 39.83
CA VAL A 62 -19.39 -13.58 40.18
C VAL A 62 -19.27 -14.41 41.46
N GLY A 63 -18.17 -15.14 41.62
CA GLY A 63 -17.85 -15.89 42.83
C GLY A 63 -17.78 -15.01 44.07
N ILE A 64 -17.03 -13.90 44.02
CA ILE A 64 -16.87 -12.98 45.14
C ILE A 64 -18.21 -12.36 45.54
N LYS A 65 -19.04 -11.97 44.56
CA LYS A 65 -20.39 -11.43 44.80
C LYS A 65 -21.32 -12.41 45.52
N TYR A 66 -21.10 -13.71 45.36
CA TYR A 66 -21.82 -14.76 46.09
C TYR A 66 -21.19 -15.06 47.45
N ILE A 67 -19.87 -15.21 47.50
CA ILE A 67 -19.12 -15.61 48.70
C ILE A 67 -19.20 -14.54 49.79
N LEU A 68 -19.15 -13.25 49.44
CA LEU A 68 -19.18 -12.17 50.41
C LEU A 68 -20.43 -12.22 51.32
N PRO A 69 -21.68 -12.16 50.82
CA PRO A 69 -22.86 -12.27 51.68
C PRO A 69 -22.96 -13.64 52.39
N MET A 70 -22.42 -14.72 51.79
CA MET A 70 -22.39 -16.02 52.42
C MET A 70 -21.40 -16.07 53.61
N SER A 71 -20.26 -15.40 53.52
CA SER A 71 -19.28 -15.27 54.61
C SER A 71 -19.82 -14.40 55.76
N GLU A 72 -20.59 -13.34 55.44
CA GLU A 72 -21.31 -12.55 56.43
C GLU A 72 -22.38 -13.37 57.15
N LEU A 73 -23.11 -14.22 56.39
CA LEU A 73 -24.05 -15.15 56.98
C LEU A 73 -23.34 -16.17 57.89
N LEU A 74 -22.20 -16.73 57.47
CA LEU A 74 -21.42 -17.65 58.30
C LEU A 74 -21.00 -17.01 59.63
N ASN A 75 -20.57 -15.74 59.62
CA ASN A 75 -20.26 -15.00 60.84
C ASN A 75 -21.44 -15.01 61.83
N ASP A 76 -22.63 -14.67 61.34
CA ASP A 76 -23.83 -14.61 62.17
C ASP A 76 -24.30 -16.00 62.61
N LEU A 77 -24.08 -17.04 61.80
CA LEU A 77 -24.35 -18.43 62.14
C LEU A 77 -23.41 -18.95 63.24
N VAL A 78 -22.12 -18.58 63.19
CA VAL A 78 -21.15 -18.90 64.25
C VAL A 78 -21.55 -18.23 65.57
N SER A 79 -21.97 -16.96 65.52
CA SER A 79 -22.49 -16.27 66.70
C SER A 79 -23.80 -16.87 67.21
N ALA A 80 -24.71 -17.26 66.31
CA ALA A 80 -25.98 -17.90 66.67
C ALA A 80 -25.77 -19.27 67.31
N ARG A 81 -24.81 -20.07 66.82
CA ARG A 81 -24.40 -21.32 67.46
C ARG A 81 -24.02 -21.09 68.91
N SER A 82 -23.14 -20.13 69.16
CA SER A 82 -22.63 -19.87 70.50
C SER A 82 -23.71 -19.36 71.44
N ALA A 83 -24.56 -18.45 70.98
CA ALA A 83 -25.73 -18.02 71.74
C ALA A 83 -26.69 -19.18 72.03
N ALA A 84 -26.85 -20.13 71.10
CA ALA A 84 -27.69 -21.31 71.31
C ALA A 84 -27.09 -22.30 72.33
N VAL A 85 -25.77 -22.53 72.31
CA VAL A 85 -25.08 -23.35 73.30
C VAL A 85 -25.19 -22.71 74.69
N GLN A 86 -24.98 -21.39 74.78
CA GLN A 86 -25.11 -20.63 76.03
C GLN A 86 -26.56 -20.59 76.54
N ALA A 87 -27.56 -20.47 75.66
CA ALA A 87 -28.98 -20.50 76.02
C ALA A 87 -29.42 -21.90 76.50
N ALA A 88 -28.94 -22.97 75.86
CA ALA A 88 -29.13 -24.35 76.29
C ALA A 88 -28.50 -24.61 77.68
N ALA A 89 -27.48 -23.84 78.04
CA ALA A 89 -26.85 -23.85 79.36
C ALA A 89 -27.49 -22.86 80.36
N HIS A 90 -28.59 -22.18 79.97
CA HIS A 90 -29.29 -21.17 80.79
C HIS A 90 -28.42 -19.99 81.23
N LYS A 91 -27.40 -19.60 80.44
CA LYS A 91 -26.60 -18.39 80.70
C LYS A 91 -27.50 -17.14 80.58
N PRO A 92 -27.46 -16.20 81.55
CA PRO A 92 -28.27 -14.98 81.49
C PRO A 92 -28.06 -14.19 80.21
N GLY A 93 -29.13 -13.70 79.59
CA GLY A 93 -29.09 -12.92 78.34
C GLY A 93 -28.90 -13.72 77.05
N ALA A 94 -28.48 -14.99 77.12
CA ALA A 94 -28.19 -15.79 75.92
C ALA A 94 -29.43 -16.07 75.05
N THR A 95 -30.60 -16.26 75.67
CA THR A 95 -31.87 -16.44 74.93
C THR A 95 -32.28 -15.18 74.15
N GLU A 96 -32.06 -14.01 74.73
CA GLU A 96 -32.33 -12.71 74.10
C GLU A 96 -31.34 -12.45 72.96
N GLN A 97 -30.06 -12.78 73.18
CA GLN A 97 -29.02 -12.71 72.16
C GLN A 97 -29.31 -13.66 70.99
N LEU A 98 -29.75 -14.89 71.25
CA LEU A 98 -30.14 -15.85 70.21
C LEU A 98 -31.35 -15.33 69.40
N ALA A 99 -32.33 -14.71 70.06
CA ALA A 99 -33.46 -14.10 69.38
C ALA A 99 -33.04 -12.91 68.49
N ALA A 100 -32.11 -12.07 68.95
CA ALA A 100 -31.53 -10.99 68.14
C ALA A 100 -30.75 -11.53 66.92
N LEU A 101 -29.93 -12.57 67.13
CA LEU A 101 -29.17 -13.23 66.06
C LEU A 101 -30.08 -13.92 65.04
N LYS A 102 -31.24 -14.44 65.45
CA LYS A 102 -32.24 -14.96 64.50
C LYS A 102 -32.70 -13.90 63.50
N LEU A 103 -32.86 -12.65 63.96
CA LEU A 103 -33.23 -11.53 63.08
C LEU A 103 -32.06 -11.13 62.16
N ALA A 104 -30.84 -11.13 62.67
CA ALA A 104 -29.62 -10.84 61.89
C ALA A 104 -29.40 -11.90 60.80
N VAL A 105 -29.46 -13.19 61.16
CA VAL A 105 -29.38 -14.32 60.22
C VAL A 105 -30.47 -14.23 59.15
N ALA A 106 -31.70 -13.86 59.53
CA ALA A 106 -32.78 -13.66 58.56
C ALA A 106 -32.50 -12.49 57.59
N ALA A 107 -31.77 -11.45 58.03
CA ALA A 107 -31.36 -10.34 57.19
C ALA A 107 -30.25 -10.74 56.21
N GLU A 108 -29.21 -11.44 56.66
CA GLU A 108 -28.14 -11.93 55.79
C GLU A 108 -28.65 -13.01 54.82
N THR A 109 -29.57 -13.88 55.25
CA THR A 109 -30.26 -14.87 54.40
C THR A 109 -30.95 -14.19 53.22
N ARG A 110 -31.52 -12.98 53.38
CA ARG A 110 -32.11 -12.25 52.25
C ARG A 110 -31.05 -11.80 51.25
N LYS A 111 -29.86 -11.41 51.69
CA LYS A 111 -28.76 -11.04 50.79
C LYS A 111 -28.26 -12.26 50.01
N VAL A 112 -28.10 -13.41 50.68
CA VAL A 112 -27.72 -14.67 50.04
C VAL A 112 -28.81 -15.15 49.07
N ASN A 113 -30.10 -14.98 49.39
CA ASN A 113 -31.19 -15.25 48.44
C ASN A 113 -31.07 -14.42 47.16
N THR A 114 -30.74 -13.13 47.28
CA THR A 114 -30.52 -12.27 46.11
C THR A 114 -29.32 -12.73 45.30
N ALA A 115 -28.21 -13.08 45.96
CA ALA A 115 -27.02 -13.58 45.29
C ALA A 115 -27.28 -14.93 44.59
N ASP A 116 -27.97 -15.86 45.23
CA ASP A 116 -28.31 -17.18 44.65
C ASP A 116 -29.31 -17.07 43.50
N ALA A 117 -30.26 -16.14 43.56
CA ALA A 117 -31.15 -15.88 42.45
C ALA A 117 -30.42 -15.34 41.21
N LEU A 118 -29.35 -14.57 41.40
CA LEU A 118 -28.56 -13.99 40.31
C LEU A 118 -27.48 -14.93 39.77
N TYR A 119 -26.81 -15.68 40.65
CA TYR A 119 -25.57 -16.38 40.34
C TYR A 119 -25.63 -17.88 40.64
N GLY A 120 -26.63 -18.35 41.38
CA GLY A 120 -26.61 -19.69 41.97
C GLY A 120 -26.75 -20.83 40.96
N VAL A 121 -27.40 -20.57 39.81
CA VAL A 121 -27.48 -21.54 38.71
C VAL A 121 -26.10 -21.75 38.07
N ASP A 122 -25.37 -20.67 37.80
CA ASP A 122 -24.06 -20.70 37.17
C ASP A 122 -23.00 -21.29 38.12
N LEU A 123 -23.10 -20.96 39.42
CA LEU A 123 -22.22 -21.46 40.47
C LEU A 123 -22.63 -22.84 41.03
N LYS A 124 -23.77 -23.39 40.58
CA LYS A 124 -24.34 -24.66 41.07
C LYS A 124 -24.58 -24.71 42.58
N THR A 125 -24.93 -23.58 43.19
CA THR A 125 -25.11 -23.43 44.65
C THR A 125 -26.56 -23.56 45.10
N THR A 126 -27.54 -23.40 44.21
CA THR A 126 -28.96 -23.26 44.59
C THR A 126 -29.51 -24.44 45.40
N SER A 127 -29.10 -25.67 45.09
CA SER A 127 -29.52 -26.86 45.84
C SER A 127 -28.95 -26.88 47.26
N ASP A 128 -27.66 -26.60 47.37
CA ASP A 128 -26.93 -26.57 48.64
C ASP A 128 -27.44 -25.42 49.52
N TRP A 129 -27.73 -24.26 48.92
CA TRP A 129 -28.33 -23.11 49.61
C TRP A 129 -29.72 -23.42 50.17
N LYS A 130 -30.58 -24.08 49.38
CA LYS A 130 -31.91 -24.51 49.84
C LYS A 130 -31.79 -25.46 51.03
N THR A 131 -30.84 -26.39 50.98
CA THR A 131 -30.57 -27.35 52.05
C THR A 131 -30.08 -26.64 53.31
N LEU A 132 -29.09 -25.75 53.19
CA LEU A 132 -28.57 -24.97 54.30
C LEU A 132 -29.68 -24.14 54.99
N ARG A 133 -30.55 -23.49 54.22
CA ARG A 133 -31.67 -22.72 54.78
C ARG A 133 -32.60 -23.57 55.62
N ALA A 134 -32.95 -24.76 55.14
CA ALA A 134 -33.78 -25.69 55.91
C ALA A 134 -33.08 -26.12 57.22
N THR A 135 -31.77 -26.38 57.17
CA THR A 135 -30.98 -26.72 58.37
C THR A 135 -30.91 -25.55 59.37
N ILE A 136 -30.81 -24.30 58.88
CA ILE A 136 -30.86 -23.10 59.73
C ILE A 136 -32.21 -22.98 60.43
N ASP A 137 -33.31 -23.13 59.68
CA ASP A 137 -34.67 -23.05 60.23
C ASP A 137 -34.92 -24.14 61.28
N GLU A 138 -34.46 -25.36 61.01
CA GLU A 138 -34.52 -26.48 61.97
C GLU A 138 -33.70 -26.18 63.24
N ALA A 139 -32.51 -25.58 63.10
CA ALA A 139 -31.66 -25.24 64.23
C ALA A 139 -32.30 -24.21 65.17
N PHE A 140 -32.95 -23.18 64.62
CA PHE A 140 -33.67 -22.18 65.40
C PHE A 140 -35.01 -22.66 65.99
N ALA A 141 -35.61 -23.73 65.44
CA ALA A 141 -36.89 -24.25 65.92
C ALA A 141 -36.76 -25.18 67.14
N ALA A 142 -35.55 -25.62 67.47
CA ALA A 142 -35.34 -26.59 68.54
C ALA A 142 -35.40 -25.95 69.94
N THR A 143 -36.24 -26.50 70.83
CA THR A 143 -36.58 -25.88 72.12
C THR A 143 -36.06 -26.60 73.38
N ASN A 144 -35.50 -27.82 73.27
CA ASN A 144 -35.12 -28.66 74.43
C ASN A 144 -33.79 -29.42 74.21
N ALA A 145 -32.73 -28.73 73.79
CA ALA A 145 -31.41 -29.33 73.59
C ALA A 145 -30.50 -29.11 74.80
N THR A 146 -29.69 -30.11 75.15
CA THR A 146 -28.52 -29.91 76.03
C THR A 146 -27.48 -29.05 75.30
N PRO A 147 -26.56 -28.37 76.02
CA PRO A 147 -25.45 -27.63 75.41
C PRO A 147 -24.70 -28.44 74.35
N MET A 148 -24.37 -29.70 74.64
CA MET A 148 -23.70 -30.57 73.64
C MET A 148 -24.57 -30.85 72.40
N LYS A 149 -25.88 -31.09 72.56
CA LYS A 149 -26.80 -31.29 71.42
C LYS A 149 -26.99 -30.02 70.60
N ALA A 150 -26.99 -28.85 71.25
CA ALA A 150 -27.02 -27.57 70.55
C ALA A 150 -25.73 -27.39 69.73
N TYR A 151 -24.57 -27.66 70.33
CA TYR A 151 -23.27 -27.63 69.67
C TYR A 151 -23.24 -28.52 68.41
N GLU A 152 -23.61 -29.79 68.53
CA GLU A 152 -23.64 -30.73 67.42
C GLU A 152 -24.58 -30.31 66.29
N ARG A 153 -25.79 -29.82 66.64
CA ARG A 153 -26.77 -29.39 65.63
C ARG A 153 -26.25 -28.19 64.83
N TRP A 154 -25.73 -27.19 65.51
CA TRP A 154 -25.25 -25.98 64.87
C TRP A 154 -23.92 -26.19 64.14
N ASN A 155 -23.09 -27.15 64.54
CA ASN A 155 -21.92 -27.54 63.73
C ASN A 155 -22.32 -28.03 62.35
N LYS A 156 -23.44 -28.76 62.21
CA LYS A 156 -23.97 -29.15 60.89
C LYS A 156 -24.36 -27.94 60.03
N VAL A 157 -24.85 -26.86 60.67
CA VAL A 157 -25.18 -25.60 59.99
C VAL A 157 -23.90 -24.94 59.48
N SER A 158 -22.87 -24.81 60.33
CA SER A 158 -21.57 -24.26 59.93
C SER A 158 -20.88 -25.10 58.85
N ASP A 159 -20.91 -26.44 58.97
CA ASP A 159 -20.34 -27.35 57.98
C ASP A 159 -21.00 -27.17 56.61
N ALA A 160 -22.33 -27.07 56.56
CA ALA A 160 -23.07 -26.83 55.33
C ALA A 160 -22.79 -25.42 54.75
N ALA A 161 -22.60 -24.41 55.60
CA ALA A 161 -22.23 -23.06 55.16
C ALA A 161 -20.81 -23.01 54.57
N LEU A 162 -19.83 -23.64 55.21
CA LEU A 162 -18.46 -23.74 54.70
C LEU A 162 -18.41 -24.52 53.38
N ALA A 163 -19.14 -25.63 53.27
CA ALA A 163 -19.24 -26.41 52.05
C ALA A 163 -19.83 -25.57 50.89
N LEU A 164 -20.86 -24.77 51.16
CA LEU A 164 -21.46 -23.88 50.16
C LEU A 164 -20.49 -22.80 49.66
N ILE A 165 -19.72 -22.19 50.57
CA ILE A 165 -18.67 -21.23 50.21
C ILE A 165 -17.63 -21.88 49.29
N LEU A 166 -17.19 -23.09 49.64
CA LEU A 166 -16.25 -23.87 48.83
C LEU A 166 -16.82 -24.25 47.46
N THR A 167 -18.10 -24.65 47.38
CA THR A 167 -18.79 -24.93 46.11
C THR A 167 -18.83 -23.68 45.23
N ALA A 168 -19.12 -22.51 45.81
CA ALA A 168 -19.12 -21.25 45.07
C ALA A 168 -17.71 -20.93 44.54
N GLY A 169 -16.67 -21.06 45.37
CA GLY A 169 -15.27 -20.83 44.97
C GLY A 169 -14.76 -21.78 43.89
N ASN A 170 -15.19 -23.05 43.92
CA ASN A 170 -14.83 -24.04 42.90
C ASN A 170 -15.46 -23.74 41.53
N ASN A 171 -16.73 -23.32 41.52
CA ASN A 171 -17.47 -23.10 40.27
C ASN A 171 -17.31 -21.68 39.71
N SER A 172 -16.74 -20.75 40.47
CA SER A 172 -16.41 -19.39 40.03
C SER A 172 -15.02 -19.25 39.42
N ASN A 173 -14.25 -20.34 39.32
CA ASN A 173 -12.82 -20.36 38.97
C ASN A 173 -11.88 -19.66 39.97
N LEU A 174 -12.38 -19.10 41.08
CA LEU A 174 -11.53 -18.46 42.10
C LEU A 174 -10.41 -19.41 42.58
N ILE A 175 -10.75 -20.68 42.82
CA ILE A 175 -9.77 -21.68 43.28
C ILE A 175 -8.67 -21.99 42.24
N LEU A 176 -8.93 -21.67 40.97
CA LEU A 176 -8.04 -21.93 39.84
C LEU A 176 -7.39 -20.64 39.31
N ASP A 177 -7.34 -19.57 40.10
CA ASP A 177 -6.76 -18.31 39.65
C ASP A 177 -5.30 -18.52 39.19
N PRO A 178 -4.95 -18.16 37.95
CA PRO A 178 -3.59 -18.32 37.42
C PRO A 178 -2.58 -17.33 38.02
N ASP A 179 -3.02 -16.21 38.61
CA ASP A 179 -2.15 -15.19 39.18
C ASP A 179 -1.91 -15.47 40.66
N LEU A 180 -0.65 -15.44 41.09
CA LEU A 180 -0.27 -15.83 42.46
C LEU A 180 -0.91 -14.92 43.53
N ASP A 181 -0.96 -13.61 43.30
CA ASP A 181 -1.48 -12.65 44.28
C ASP A 181 -2.96 -12.89 44.62
N THR A 182 -3.79 -13.04 43.60
CA THR A 182 -5.22 -13.32 43.70
C THR A 182 -5.49 -14.76 44.16
N TYR A 183 -4.70 -15.74 43.72
CA TYR A 183 -4.76 -17.11 44.27
C TYR A 183 -4.56 -17.14 45.80
N TYR A 184 -3.56 -16.43 46.33
CA TYR A 184 -3.31 -16.41 47.78
C TYR A 184 -4.37 -15.62 48.56
N LEU A 185 -4.97 -14.58 47.96
CA LEU A 185 -6.14 -13.92 48.53
C LEU A 185 -7.34 -14.85 48.59
N MET A 186 -7.61 -15.57 47.50
CA MET A 186 -8.65 -16.59 47.40
C MET A 186 -8.50 -17.66 48.48
N ASP A 187 -7.34 -18.33 48.58
CA ASP A 187 -7.16 -19.40 49.58
C ASP A 187 -7.36 -18.86 51.00
N SER A 188 -6.94 -17.61 51.22
CA SER A 188 -7.11 -16.92 52.49
C SER A 188 -8.57 -16.69 52.84
N HIS A 189 -9.35 -15.99 52.01
CA HIS A 189 -10.71 -15.57 52.38
C HIS A 189 -11.81 -16.61 52.02
N VAL A 190 -11.59 -17.50 51.05
CA VAL A 190 -12.55 -18.58 50.72
C VAL A 190 -12.39 -19.78 51.64
N ILE A 191 -11.17 -20.04 52.15
CA ILE A 191 -10.89 -21.25 52.93
C ILE A 191 -10.38 -20.94 54.32
N ARG A 192 -9.24 -20.23 54.48
CA ARG A 192 -8.56 -20.11 55.78
C ARG A 192 -9.33 -19.25 56.78
N ILE A 193 -9.75 -18.05 56.40
CA ILE A 193 -10.42 -17.09 57.29
C ILE A 193 -11.77 -17.65 57.76
N VAL A 194 -12.60 -18.16 56.85
CA VAL A 194 -13.90 -18.75 57.21
C VAL A 194 -13.76 -20.00 58.08
N THR A 195 -12.72 -20.82 57.86
CA THR A 195 -12.40 -21.97 58.72
C THR A 195 -11.94 -21.51 60.10
N LEU A 196 -11.09 -20.49 60.18
CA LEU A 196 -10.64 -19.91 61.46
C LEU A 196 -11.82 -19.29 62.24
N MET A 197 -12.77 -18.64 61.56
CA MET A 197 -13.99 -18.10 62.20
C MET A 197 -14.81 -19.21 62.84
N ASP A 198 -15.05 -20.29 62.09
CA ASP A 198 -15.81 -21.42 62.60
C ASP A 198 -15.08 -22.14 63.74
N LEU A 199 -13.76 -22.37 63.62
CA LEU A 199 -12.93 -22.96 64.67
C LEU A 199 -12.93 -22.11 65.94
N ALA A 200 -12.81 -20.79 65.83
CA ALA A 200 -12.88 -19.88 66.97
C ALA A 200 -14.19 -20.05 67.74
N GLY A 201 -15.32 -20.08 67.03
CA GLY A 201 -16.61 -20.36 67.61
C GLY A 201 -16.68 -21.75 68.24
N ARG A 202 -16.22 -22.80 67.54
CA ARG A 202 -16.31 -24.18 68.03
C ARG A 202 -15.51 -24.39 69.31
N SER A 203 -14.35 -23.78 69.41
CA SER A 203 -13.51 -23.87 70.60
C SER A 203 -14.19 -23.22 71.80
N ARG A 204 -14.69 -21.97 71.66
CA ARG A 204 -15.41 -21.30 72.78
C ARG A 204 -16.66 -22.05 73.21
N ASP A 205 -17.39 -22.62 72.26
CA ASP A 205 -18.64 -23.34 72.53
C ASP A 205 -18.35 -24.62 73.30
N LEU A 206 -17.28 -25.32 72.93
CA LEU A 206 -16.90 -26.55 73.58
C LEU A 206 -16.30 -26.32 74.97
N GLU A 207 -15.54 -25.26 75.17
CA GLU A 207 -15.11 -24.82 76.50
C GLU A 207 -16.30 -24.46 77.39
N THR A 208 -17.32 -23.80 76.83
CA THR A 208 -18.58 -23.50 77.51
C THR A 208 -19.32 -24.78 77.93
N VAL A 209 -19.37 -25.80 77.05
CA VAL A 209 -19.95 -27.12 77.37
C VAL A 209 -19.19 -27.78 78.52
N VAL A 210 -17.85 -27.81 78.45
CA VAL A 210 -16.99 -28.42 79.48
C VAL A 210 -17.20 -27.77 80.85
N ASP A 211 -17.24 -26.44 80.91
CA ASP A 211 -17.38 -25.69 82.15
C ASP A 211 -18.81 -25.81 82.74
N LEU A 212 -19.84 -25.59 81.91
CA LEU A 212 -21.23 -25.53 82.37
C LEU A 212 -21.86 -26.90 82.62
N GLU A 213 -21.53 -27.93 81.85
CA GLU A 213 -21.97 -29.31 82.13
C GLU A 213 -21.10 -29.99 83.22
N ARG A 214 -20.05 -29.31 83.70
CA ARG A 214 -19.10 -29.81 84.72
C ARG A 214 -18.56 -31.20 84.37
N LEU A 215 -18.16 -31.40 83.12
CA LEU A 215 -17.70 -32.70 82.62
C LEU A 215 -16.48 -33.20 83.41
N ARG A 216 -16.44 -34.51 83.68
CA ARG A 216 -15.39 -35.21 84.43
C ARG A 216 -15.12 -36.58 83.80
N GLY A 217 -13.98 -37.19 84.13
CA GLY A 217 -13.60 -38.53 83.66
C GLY A 217 -13.47 -38.59 82.13
N ASP A 218 -13.89 -39.69 81.53
CA ASP A 218 -13.72 -39.96 80.09
C ASP A 218 -14.35 -38.89 79.20
N ALA A 219 -15.51 -38.35 79.59
CA ALA A 219 -16.19 -37.28 78.83
C ALA A 219 -15.36 -36.00 78.76
N LEU A 220 -14.63 -35.64 79.83
CA LEU A 220 -13.73 -34.49 79.83
C LEU A 220 -12.50 -34.75 78.94
N VAL A 221 -11.97 -35.98 78.96
CA VAL A 221 -10.83 -36.37 78.11
C VAL A 221 -11.21 -36.28 76.63
N GLU A 222 -12.41 -36.74 76.27
CA GLU A 222 -12.94 -36.65 74.91
C GLU A 222 -13.04 -35.21 74.41
N GLN A 223 -13.56 -34.28 75.24
CA GLN A 223 -13.64 -32.88 74.85
C GLN A 223 -12.26 -32.21 74.76
N ARG A 224 -11.32 -32.56 75.64
CA ARG A 224 -9.93 -32.08 75.54
C ARG A 224 -9.24 -32.58 74.27
N LEU A 225 -9.48 -33.82 73.86
CA LEU A 225 -8.97 -34.35 72.59
C LEU A 225 -9.56 -33.58 71.39
N THR A 226 -10.84 -33.22 71.47
CA THR A 226 -11.51 -32.40 70.44
C THR A 226 -10.93 -30.99 70.38
N LEU A 227 -10.69 -30.34 71.52
CA LEU A 227 -10.01 -29.04 71.61
C LEU A 227 -8.58 -29.13 71.08
N SER A 228 -7.80 -30.18 71.38
CA SER A 228 -6.46 -30.39 70.82
C SER A 228 -6.48 -30.48 69.30
N ARG A 229 -7.48 -31.19 68.73
CA ARG A 229 -7.64 -31.27 67.28
C ARG A 229 -7.97 -29.91 66.68
N GLN A 230 -8.86 -29.15 67.30
CA GLN A 230 -9.20 -27.79 66.86
C GLN A 230 -8.00 -26.85 66.97
N LEU A 231 -7.22 -26.91 68.04
CA LEU A 231 -5.98 -26.15 68.20
C LEU A 231 -4.98 -26.45 67.08
N GLY A 232 -4.78 -27.73 66.75
CA GLY A 232 -3.93 -28.11 65.61
C GLY A 232 -4.44 -27.59 64.27
N GLN A 233 -5.76 -27.52 64.08
CA GLN A 233 -6.36 -26.92 62.89
C GLN A 233 -6.22 -25.39 62.87
N ILE A 234 -6.34 -24.73 64.02
CA ILE A 234 -6.09 -23.29 64.16
C ILE A 234 -4.64 -22.99 63.78
N ASP A 235 -3.67 -23.74 64.31
CA ASP A 235 -2.24 -23.58 64.02
C ASP A 235 -1.94 -23.72 62.53
N PHE A 236 -2.43 -24.80 61.91
CA PHE A 236 -2.24 -25.03 60.49
C PHE A 236 -2.83 -23.91 59.62
N ASN A 237 -4.07 -23.48 59.89
CA ASN A 237 -4.72 -22.45 59.10
C ASN A 237 -4.07 -21.08 59.32
N LEU A 238 -3.66 -20.77 60.56
CA LEU A 238 -2.97 -19.54 60.91
C LEU A 238 -1.60 -19.43 60.23
N ASP A 239 -0.81 -20.50 60.25
CA ASP A 239 0.51 -20.51 59.62
C ASP A 239 0.41 -20.46 58.10
N THR A 240 -0.58 -21.14 57.51
CA THR A 240 -0.86 -21.02 56.07
C THR A 240 -1.29 -19.59 55.71
N LEU A 241 -2.17 -18.98 56.51
CA LEU A 241 -2.61 -17.59 56.30
C LEU A 241 -1.42 -16.62 56.32
N LYS A 242 -0.49 -16.77 57.27
CA LYS A 242 0.75 -15.97 57.29
C LYS A 242 1.58 -16.16 56.02
N GLY A 243 1.73 -17.40 55.57
CA GLY A 243 2.44 -17.73 54.33
C GLY A 243 1.79 -17.06 53.12
N ASN A 244 0.46 -17.16 52.99
CA ASN A 244 -0.29 -16.58 51.89
C ASN A 244 -0.11 -15.07 51.80
N TYR A 245 -0.26 -14.34 52.92
CA TYR A 245 -0.12 -12.88 52.92
C TYR A 245 1.33 -12.44 52.67
N ALA A 246 2.32 -13.20 53.14
CA ALA A 246 3.71 -12.94 52.84
C ALA A 246 4.01 -13.06 51.33
N VAL A 247 3.41 -14.03 50.64
CA VAL A 247 3.55 -14.17 49.18
C VAL A 247 2.76 -13.08 48.45
N LEU A 248 1.52 -12.80 48.87
CA LEU A 248 0.70 -11.71 48.32
C LEU A 248 1.48 -10.39 48.27
N PHE A 249 2.01 -9.93 49.41
CA PHE A 249 2.71 -8.64 49.46
C PHE A 249 3.96 -8.60 48.59
N LYS A 250 4.64 -9.74 48.44
CA LYS A 250 5.83 -9.87 47.58
C LYS A 250 5.46 -9.86 46.09
N GLU A 251 4.47 -10.65 45.69
CA GLU A 251 4.10 -10.83 44.28
C GLU A 251 3.38 -9.60 43.70
N THR A 252 2.51 -8.94 44.47
CA THR A 252 1.86 -7.71 43.98
C THR A 252 2.89 -6.63 43.62
N ALA A 253 3.96 -6.49 44.41
CA ALA A 253 5.06 -5.56 44.12
C ALA A 253 5.81 -5.90 42.83
N GLY A 254 5.94 -7.19 42.50
CA GLY A 254 6.60 -7.66 41.29
C GLY A 254 5.74 -7.58 40.03
N LEU A 255 4.51 -8.10 40.10
CA LEU A 255 3.62 -8.29 38.94
C LEU A 255 2.89 -7.01 38.53
N ARG A 256 2.47 -6.21 39.51
CA ARG A 256 1.55 -5.06 39.29
C ARG A 256 2.19 -3.70 39.53
N GLY A 257 3.43 -3.69 40.01
CA GLY A 257 4.22 -2.48 40.23
C GLY A 257 3.94 -1.80 41.57
N ALA A 258 4.73 -0.75 41.83
CA ALA A 258 4.83 -0.12 43.14
C ALA A 258 3.53 0.56 43.63
N GLU A 259 2.66 1.01 42.73
CA GLU A 259 1.40 1.67 43.12
C GLU A 259 0.37 0.67 43.63
N SER A 260 0.12 -0.42 42.88
CA SER A 260 -0.81 -1.48 43.28
C SER A 260 -0.35 -2.17 44.58
N ALA A 261 0.97 -2.34 44.75
CA ALA A 261 1.54 -2.87 45.99
C ALA A 261 1.28 -1.99 47.22
N LYS A 262 1.43 -0.66 47.10
CA LYS A 262 1.13 0.29 48.19
C LYS A 262 -0.34 0.28 48.58
N ILE A 263 -1.24 0.12 47.60
CA ILE A 263 -2.68 -0.01 47.87
C ILE A 263 -2.94 -1.31 48.63
N THR A 264 -2.42 -2.43 48.14
CA THR A 264 -2.58 -3.75 48.79
C THR A 264 -2.06 -3.72 50.23
N GLU A 265 -0.87 -3.15 50.44
CA GLU A 265 -0.29 -2.99 51.77
C GLU A 265 -1.20 -2.16 52.68
N ARG A 266 -1.69 -1.01 52.21
CA ARG A 266 -2.57 -0.15 53.00
C ARG A 266 -3.91 -0.81 53.33
N GLU A 267 -4.54 -1.46 52.36
CA GLU A 267 -5.89 -2.02 52.53
C GLU A 267 -5.86 -3.33 53.32
N VAL A 268 -4.81 -4.15 53.19
CA VAL A 268 -4.80 -5.54 53.68
C VAL A 268 -3.76 -5.81 54.78
N HIS A 269 -2.58 -5.17 54.76
CA HIS A 269 -1.52 -5.47 55.74
C HIS A 269 -1.89 -5.09 57.17
N ALA A 270 -2.42 -3.89 57.37
CA ALA A 270 -2.80 -3.44 58.72
C ALA A 270 -3.96 -4.26 59.32
N PRO A 271 -5.05 -4.58 58.58
CA PRO A 271 -6.07 -5.51 59.07
C PRO A 271 -5.54 -6.91 59.35
N PHE A 272 -4.60 -7.41 58.53
CA PHE A 272 -3.97 -8.71 58.73
C PHE A 272 -3.18 -8.76 60.03
N ASP A 273 -2.29 -7.80 60.28
CA ASP A 273 -1.49 -7.74 61.51
C ASP A 273 -2.37 -7.65 62.76
N ALA A 274 -3.42 -6.81 62.71
CA ALA A 274 -4.38 -6.67 63.80
C ALA A 274 -5.16 -7.97 64.06
N THR A 275 -5.45 -8.75 63.01
CA THR A 275 -6.15 -10.03 63.11
C THR A 275 -5.24 -11.12 63.67
N LEU A 276 -3.97 -11.13 63.27
CA LEU A 276 -2.99 -12.12 63.72
C LEU A 276 -2.83 -12.11 65.25
N ALA A 277 -2.70 -10.92 65.85
CA ALA A 277 -2.58 -10.79 67.31
C ALA A 277 -3.78 -11.38 68.05
N LYS A 278 -4.99 -11.18 67.53
CA LYS A 278 -6.24 -11.65 68.13
C LYS A 278 -6.40 -13.18 68.02
N ILE A 279 -6.03 -13.77 66.88
CA ILE A 279 -6.06 -15.24 66.73
C ILE A 279 -5.00 -15.90 67.64
N VAL A 280 -3.84 -15.27 67.85
CA VAL A 280 -2.83 -15.77 68.80
C VAL A 280 -3.34 -15.76 70.25
N ALA A 281 -4.11 -14.75 70.64
CA ALA A 281 -4.74 -14.69 71.96
C ALA A 281 -5.79 -15.80 72.13
N LEU A 282 -6.67 -15.99 71.13
CA LEU A 282 -7.59 -17.13 71.07
C LEU A 282 -6.86 -18.47 71.15
N ARG A 283 -5.83 -18.68 70.33
CA ARG A 283 -5.01 -19.90 70.33
C ARG A 283 -4.47 -20.21 71.73
N THR A 284 -3.98 -19.19 72.42
CA THR A 284 -3.48 -19.33 73.81
C THR A 284 -4.60 -19.79 74.74
N SER A 285 -5.79 -19.19 74.65
CA SER A 285 -6.97 -19.62 75.44
C SER A 285 -7.33 -21.08 75.20
N VAL A 286 -7.37 -21.52 73.94
CA VAL A 286 -7.67 -22.92 73.58
C VAL A 286 -6.59 -23.87 74.11
N ASN A 287 -5.31 -23.46 74.05
CA ASN A 287 -4.22 -24.26 74.61
C ASN A 287 -4.33 -24.42 76.13
N ASP A 288 -4.66 -23.35 76.87
CA ASP A 288 -4.90 -23.40 78.32
C ASP A 288 -5.98 -24.44 78.66
N ALA A 289 -7.09 -24.44 77.89
CA ALA A 289 -8.17 -25.41 78.04
C ALA A 289 -7.74 -26.85 77.72
N VAL A 290 -6.94 -27.04 76.66
CA VAL A 290 -6.32 -28.33 76.31
C VAL A 290 -5.43 -28.85 77.44
N GLU A 291 -4.70 -27.99 78.13
CA GLU A 291 -3.83 -28.34 79.26
C GLU A 291 -4.62 -28.66 80.55
N GLY A 292 -5.91 -28.37 80.58
CA GLY A 292 -6.81 -28.69 81.69
C GLY A 292 -7.21 -27.47 82.52
N HIS A 293 -7.00 -26.27 82.01
CA HIS A 293 -7.38 -25.00 82.63
C HIS A 293 -8.41 -24.25 81.77
N PRO A 294 -9.60 -24.82 81.50
CA PRO A 294 -10.62 -24.13 80.70
C PRO A 294 -11.13 -22.89 81.42
N ASP A 295 -11.27 -21.79 80.67
CA ASP A 295 -11.85 -20.53 81.15
C ASP A 295 -12.90 -20.07 80.14
N SER A 296 -14.16 -20.45 80.38
CA SER A 296 -15.26 -20.22 79.45
C SER A 296 -15.53 -18.72 79.22
N LEU A 297 -15.22 -17.84 80.19
CA LEU A 297 -15.36 -16.40 80.04
C LEU A 297 -14.28 -15.82 79.15
N LYS A 298 -13.01 -16.20 79.39
CA LYS A 298 -11.88 -15.79 78.54
C LYS A 298 -12.08 -16.30 77.11
N ALA A 299 -12.48 -17.56 76.94
CA ALA A 299 -12.74 -18.15 75.64
C ALA A 299 -13.85 -17.42 74.87
N ASP A 300 -14.94 -17.02 75.54
CA ASP A 300 -16.04 -16.25 74.94
C ASP A 300 -15.54 -14.89 74.42
N ILE A 301 -14.74 -14.17 75.21
CA ILE A 301 -14.17 -12.86 74.85
C ILE A 301 -13.17 -12.99 73.70
N GLU A 302 -12.18 -13.88 73.80
CA GLU A 302 -11.12 -14.02 72.81
C GLU A 302 -11.66 -14.50 71.46
N ALA A 303 -12.64 -15.41 71.48
CA ALA A 303 -13.28 -15.87 70.25
C ALA A 303 -14.14 -14.77 69.60
N ASP A 304 -14.87 -13.96 70.37
CA ASP A 304 -15.66 -12.85 69.81
C ASP A 304 -14.76 -11.78 69.14
N ILE A 305 -13.65 -11.44 69.80
CA ILE A 305 -12.62 -10.54 69.28
C ILE A 305 -11.99 -11.11 68.00
N ALA A 306 -11.64 -12.40 68.00
CA ALA A 306 -11.03 -13.07 66.86
C ALA A 306 -12.00 -13.18 65.67
N VAL A 307 -13.25 -13.59 65.90
CA VAL A 307 -14.30 -13.69 64.88
C VAL A 307 -14.57 -12.33 64.24
N THR A 308 -14.67 -11.26 65.05
CA THR A 308 -14.85 -9.90 64.53
C THR A 308 -13.68 -9.47 63.65
N ALA A 309 -12.45 -9.75 64.07
CA ALA A 309 -11.27 -9.41 63.28
C ALA A 309 -11.14 -10.21 61.98
N LEU A 310 -11.46 -11.50 62.04
CA LEU A 310 -11.52 -12.36 60.86
C LEU A 310 -12.59 -11.88 59.87
N ARG A 311 -13.74 -11.41 60.35
CA ARG A 311 -14.78 -10.79 59.51
C ARG A 311 -14.28 -9.51 58.83
N ASP A 312 -13.57 -8.65 59.56
CA ASP A 312 -13.02 -7.42 58.99
C ASP A 312 -11.91 -7.72 57.96
N LEU A 313 -11.06 -8.71 58.24
CA LEU A 313 -10.05 -9.19 57.30
C LEU A 313 -10.69 -9.81 56.06
N GLN A 314 -11.75 -10.61 56.22
CA GLN A 314 -12.53 -11.18 55.11
C GLN A 314 -13.03 -10.10 54.16
N ARG A 315 -13.62 -9.03 54.70
CA ARG A 315 -14.13 -7.89 53.92
C ARG A 315 -13.02 -7.17 53.18
N SER A 316 -11.92 -6.87 53.88
CA SER A 316 -10.77 -6.20 53.27
C SER A 316 -10.16 -7.04 52.15
N SER A 317 -9.92 -8.34 52.39
CA SER A 317 -9.35 -9.24 51.39
C SER A 317 -10.28 -9.44 50.19
N SER A 318 -11.59 -9.57 50.39
CA SER A 318 -12.55 -9.67 49.27
C SER A 318 -12.60 -8.40 48.43
N LYS A 319 -12.52 -7.22 49.07
CA LYS A 319 -12.46 -5.93 48.39
C LYS A 319 -11.18 -5.81 47.56
N GLU A 320 -10.06 -6.21 48.13
CA GLU A 320 -8.76 -6.16 47.46
C GLU A 320 -8.71 -7.14 46.28
N GLU A 321 -9.18 -8.37 46.45
CA GLU A 321 -9.26 -9.34 45.37
C GLU A 321 -10.14 -8.84 44.22
N THR A 322 -11.30 -8.23 44.53
CA THR A 322 -12.15 -7.57 43.51
C THR A 322 -11.38 -6.50 42.74
N ARG A 323 -10.63 -5.64 43.44
CA ARG A 323 -9.82 -4.58 42.81
C ARG A 323 -8.76 -5.19 41.87
N LEU A 324 -8.09 -6.25 42.30
CA LEU A 324 -7.07 -6.93 41.51
C LEU A 324 -7.67 -7.62 40.27
N ILE A 325 -8.85 -8.24 40.40
CA ILE A 325 -9.57 -8.82 39.26
C ILE A 325 -10.01 -7.72 38.29
N ASP A 326 -10.53 -6.60 38.79
CA ASP A 326 -10.95 -5.45 37.95
C ASP A 326 -9.77 -4.86 37.17
N GLU A 327 -8.60 -4.69 37.80
CA GLU A 327 -7.37 -4.28 37.13
C GLU A 327 -7.03 -5.23 35.98
N ARG A 328 -7.08 -6.54 36.23
CA ARG A 328 -6.77 -7.56 35.22
C ARG A 328 -7.76 -7.55 34.06
N LEU A 329 -9.06 -7.50 34.32
CA LEU A 329 -10.10 -7.41 33.30
C LEU A 329 -9.99 -6.11 32.47
N SER A 330 -9.61 -5.00 33.11
CA SER A 330 -9.38 -3.73 32.44
C SER A 330 -8.19 -3.79 31.47
N LEU A 331 -7.10 -4.48 31.88
CA LEU A 331 -5.93 -4.70 31.03
C LEU A 331 -6.27 -5.59 29.83
N PHE A 332 -7.02 -6.68 30.02
CA PHE A 332 -7.50 -7.49 28.89
C PHE A 332 -8.34 -6.67 27.91
N THR A 333 -9.24 -5.83 28.43
CA THR A 333 -10.09 -4.97 27.61
C THR A 333 -9.27 -3.93 26.84
N ALA A 334 -8.28 -3.31 27.49
CA ALA A 334 -7.39 -2.34 26.88
C ALA A 334 -6.52 -2.98 25.79
N ASN A 335 -5.89 -4.13 26.09
CA ASN A 335 -5.08 -4.88 25.14
C ASN A 335 -5.90 -5.31 23.92
N LYS A 336 -7.13 -5.80 24.13
CA LYS A 336 -8.05 -6.13 23.05
C LYS A 336 -8.34 -4.93 22.15
N LYS A 337 -8.61 -3.75 22.72
CA LYS A 337 -8.82 -2.50 21.96
C LYS A 337 -7.57 -2.10 21.16
N VAL A 338 -6.40 -2.10 21.79
CA VAL A 338 -5.13 -1.75 21.15
C VAL A 338 -4.83 -2.70 19.99
N THR A 339 -4.91 -4.02 20.21
CA THR A 339 -4.68 -5.02 19.17
C THR A 339 -5.65 -4.85 18.01
N PHE A 340 -6.92 -4.56 18.28
CA PHE A 340 -7.92 -4.34 17.22
C PHE A 340 -7.61 -3.08 16.39
N ILE A 341 -7.27 -1.96 17.04
CA ILE A 341 -6.91 -0.71 16.38
C ILE A 341 -5.65 -0.89 15.53
N VAL A 342 -4.58 -1.45 16.10
CA VAL A 342 -3.31 -1.65 15.40
C VAL A 342 -3.50 -2.60 14.21
N SER A 343 -4.18 -3.74 14.40
CA SER A 343 -4.45 -4.68 13.31
C SER A 343 -5.29 -4.05 12.20
N GLY A 344 -6.32 -3.27 12.57
CA GLY A 344 -7.16 -2.54 11.63
C GLY A 344 -6.36 -1.51 10.81
N LEU A 345 -5.49 -0.74 11.46
CA LEU A 345 -4.60 0.21 10.80
C LEU A 345 -3.62 -0.48 9.85
N THR A 346 -3.04 -1.62 10.26
CA THR A 346 -2.15 -2.40 9.39
C THR A 346 -2.87 -2.93 8.15
N VAL A 347 -4.09 -3.47 8.31
CA VAL A 347 -4.92 -3.91 7.17
C VAL A 347 -5.27 -2.74 6.26
N ALA A 348 -5.66 -1.60 6.82
CA ALA A 348 -6.01 -0.41 6.05
C ALA A 348 -4.81 0.12 5.25
N LEU A 349 -3.61 0.17 5.86
CA LEU A 349 -2.38 0.57 5.19
C LEU A 349 -2.01 -0.43 4.08
N ALA A 350 -2.10 -1.74 4.35
CA ALA A 350 -1.85 -2.77 3.34
C ALA A 350 -2.82 -2.65 2.16
N MET A 351 -4.11 -2.44 2.41
CA MET A 351 -5.11 -2.20 1.36
C MET A 351 -4.81 -0.92 0.57
N LEU A 352 -4.43 0.17 1.24
CA LEU A 352 -4.09 1.42 0.58
C LEU A 352 -2.89 1.25 -0.36
N LEU A 353 -1.82 0.62 0.10
CA LEU A 353 -0.63 0.32 -0.70
C LEU A 353 -0.96 -0.63 -1.86
N PHE A 354 -1.80 -1.63 -1.62
CA PHE A 354 -2.23 -2.58 -2.64
C PHE A 354 -3.07 -1.92 -3.74
N ILE A 355 -4.00 -1.04 -3.37
CA ILE A 355 -4.79 -0.23 -4.31
C ILE A 355 -3.87 0.72 -5.10
N GLY A 356 -2.91 1.35 -4.44
CA GLY A 356 -1.91 2.21 -5.08
C GLY A 356 -1.09 1.45 -6.12
N LEU A 357 -0.57 0.27 -5.75
CA LEU A 357 0.17 -0.61 -6.65
C LEU A 357 -0.67 -1.05 -7.85
N TYR A 358 -1.91 -1.48 -7.61
CA TYR A 358 -2.85 -1.86 -8.68
C TYR A 358 -3.08 -0.72 -9.66
N LYS A 359 -3.35 0.50 -9.17
CA LYS A 359 -3.56 1.68 -10.02
C LYS A 359 -2.31 2.02 -10.83
N SER A 360 -1.14 2.01 -10.20
CA SER A 360 0.15 2.32 -10.84
C SER A 360 0.47 1.36 -11.99
N LEU A 361 0.42 0.05 -11.71
CA LEU A 361 0.73 -0.97 -12.71
C LEU A 361 -0.31 -0.99 -13.84
N ARG A 362 -1.60 -0.91 -13.52
CA ARG A 362 -2.66 -0.91 -14.53
C ARG A 362 -2.52 0.27 -15.48
N HIS A 363 -2.30 1.48 -14.96
CA HIS A 363 -2.15 2.67 -15.81
C HIS A 363 -0.95 2.53 -16.74
N SER A 364 0.21 2.18 -16.19
CA SER A 364 1.46 2.07 -16.96
C SER A 364 1.38 1.00 -18.06
N LEU A 365 0.78 -0.17 -17.76
CA LEU A 365 0.60 -1.23 -18.76
C LEU A 365 -0.39 -0.85 -19.86
N LEU A 366 -1.45 -0.12 -19.54
CA LEU A 366 -2.41 0.35 -20.54
C LEU A 366 -1.83 1.41 -21.47
N GLU A 367 -1.01 2.33 -20.95
CA GLU A 367 -0.29 3.33 -21.75
C GLU A 367 0.73 2.67 -22.70
N LEU A 368 1.49 1.68 -22.23
CA LEU A 368 2.41 0.95 -23.09
C LEU A 368 1.67 0.14 -24.16
N LEU A 369 0.54 -0.49 -23.81
CA LEU A 369 -0.28 -1.23 -24.75
C LEU A 369 -0.92 -0.31 -25.80
N SER A 370 -1.44 0.85 -25.39
CA SER A 370 -2.04 1.83 -26.30
C SER A 370 -0.99 2.39 -27.25
N ALA A 371 0.20 2.74 -26.73
CA ALA A 371 1.31 3.21 -27.54
C ALA A 371 1.76 2.15 -28.55
N SER A 372 1.93 0.91 -28.11
CA SER A 372 2.30 -0.20 -29.00
C SER A 372 1.30 -0.42 -30.13
N ARG A 373 -0.01 -0.32 -29.87
CA ARG A 373 -1.04 -0.45 -30.91
C ARG A 373 -0.95 0.68 -31.93
N ARG A 374 -0.86 1.92 -31.47
CA ARG A 374 -0.77 3.11 -32.33
C ARG A 374 0.48 3.08 -33.24
N ILE A 375 1.61 2.66 -32.69
CA ILE A 375 2.84 2.45 -33.47
C ILE A 375 2.64 1.36 -34.53
N GLY A 376 1.96 0.26 -34.17
CA GLY A 376 1.59 -0.80 -35.11
C GLY A 376 0.67 -0.33 -36.23
N ASP A 377 -0.19 0.65 -35.96
CA ASP A 377 -1.07 1.29 -36.96
C ASP A 377 -0.33 2.35 -37.81
N GLY A 378 0.96 2.58 -37.57
CA GLY A 378 1.80 3.52 -38.31
C GLY A 378 1.86 4.95 -37.73
N GLU A 379 1.25 5.20 -36.56
CA GLU A 379 1.41 6.47 -35.86
C GLU A 379 2.76 6.51 -35.12
N LEU A 380 3.68 7.34 -35.59
CA LEU A 380 5.04 7.44 -35.01
C LEU A 380 5.20 8.59 -34.00
N ASN A 381 4.21 9.49 -33.92
CA ASN A 381 4.20 10.59 -32.96
C ASN A 381 3.35 10.22 -31.72
N VAL A 382 3.81 9.23 -30.97
CA VAL A 382 3.13 8.72 -29.79
C VAL A 382 3.88 9.15 -28.53
N ASN A 383 3.20 9.90 -27.64
CA ASN A 383 3.76 10.27 -26.35
C ASN A 383 3.50 9.17 -25.31
N VAL A 384 4.56 8.61 -24.73
CA VAL A 384 4.50 7.59 -23.67
C VAL A 384 4.81 8.24 -22.32
N ASP A 385 3.78 8.77 -21.64
CA ASP A 385 3.90 9.39 -20.31
C ASP A 385 3.74 8.35 -19.19
N VAL A 386 4.77 7.52 -19.01
CA VAL A 386 4.87 6.60 -17.87
C VAL A 386 5.92 7.14 -16.91
N ARG A 387 5.47 7.61 -15.74
CA ARG A 387 6.31 8.14 -14.67
C ARG A 387 6.56 7.09 -13.59
N SER A 388 7.41 6.13 -13.91
CA SER A 388 7.90 5.15 -12.94
C SER A 388 9.42 5.08 -12.96
N ARG A 389 10.00 4.70 -11.82
CA ARG A 389 11.46 4.47 -11.66
C ARG A 389 11.81 2.97 -11.66
N ASP A 390 10.81 2.11 -11.79
CA ASP A 390 10.93 0.66 -11.84
C ASP A 390 11.15 0.14 -13.27
N GLU A 391 11.09 -1.18 -13.44
CA GLU A 391 11.24 -1.87 -14.71
C GLU A 391 10.22 -1.41 -15.77
N VAL A 392 9.02 -1.01 -15.34
CA VAL A 392 7.98 -0.49 -16.25
C VAL A 392 8.39 0.89 -16.79
N GLY A 393 9.02 1.71 -15.94
CA GLY A 393 9.63 2.98 -16.36
C GLY A 393 10.76 2.78 -17.37
N GLN A 394 11.60 1.76 -17.19
CA GLN A 394 12.67 1.40 -18.13
C GLN A 394 12.09 0.94 -19.48
N MET A 395 11.04 0.10 -19.47
CA MET A 395 10.34 -0.31 -20.69
C MET A 395 9.77 0.91 -21.43
N ALA A 396 9.16 1.86 -20.72
CA ALA A 396 8.67 3.10 -21.33
C ALA A 396 9.78 3.94 -21.96
N ALA A 397 10.97 3.98 -21.35
CA ALA A 397 12.13 4.65 -21.94
C ALA A 397 12.59 3.98 -23.24
N SER A 398 12.65 2.65 -23.28
CA SER A 398 12.96 1.90 -24.51
C SER A 398 11.92 2.11 -25.61
N PHE A 399 10.62 2.16 -25.27
CA PHE A 399 9.56 2.47 -26.22
C PHE A 399 9.72 3.86 -26.83
N ARG A 400 10.01 4.89 -26.01
CA ARG A 400 10.27 6.26 -26.50
C ARG A 400 11.46 6.32 -27.45
N MET A 401 12.51 5.56 -27.17
CA MET A 401 13.68 5.46 -28.05
C MET A 401 13.30 4.82 -29.39
N MET A 402 12.55 3.72 -29.37
CA MET A 402 12.06 3.06 -30.59
C MET A 402 11.18 3.99 -31.44
N THR A 403 10.23 4.71 -30.83
CA THR A 403 9.36 5.65 -31.57
C THR A 403 10.14 6.81 -32.17
N ALA A 404 11.16 7.32 -31.45
CA ALA A 404 12.03 8.35 -31.98
C ALA A 404 12.79 7.85 -33.22
N ASN A 405 13.36 6.63 -33.16
CA ASN A 405 14.07 6.03 -34.31
C ASN A 405 13.15 5.89 -35.53
N LEU A 406 11.97 5.31 -35.34
CA LEU A 406 11.01 5.12 -36.43
C LEU A 406 10.55 6.47 -36.98
N GLY A 407 10.34 7.46 -36.11
CA GLY A 407 10.02 8.84 -36.49
C GLY A 407 11.10 9.50 -37.36
N ASP A 408 12.37 9.32 -36.99
CA ASP A 408 13.53 9.80 -37.76
C ASP A 408 13.56 9.15 -39.16
N MET A 409 13.35 7.84 -39.25
CA MET A 409 13.30 7.10 -40.53
C MET A 409 12.13 7.56 -41.41
N ALA A 410 10.95 7.74 -40.82
CA ALA A 410 9.79 8.25 -41.56
C ALA A 410 10.01 9.69 -42.04
N SER A 411 10.76 10.51 -41.28
CA SER A 411 11.16 11.85 -41.71
C SER A 411 12.13 11.82 -42.89
N ALA A 412 13.13 10.94 -42.84
CA ALA A 412 14.06 10.71 -43.94
C ALA A 412 13.33 10.26 -45.20
N ALA A 413 12.42 9.28 -45.10
CA ALA A 413 11.60 8.82 -46.21
C ALA A 413 10.76 9.95 -46.83
N ARG A 414 10.16 10.83 -46.00
CA ARG A 414 9.41 12.00 -46.49
C ARG A 414 10.29 12.96 -47.28
N ARG A 415 11.51 13.26 -46.81
CA ARG A 415 12.47 14.11 -47.54
C ARG A 415 12.88 13.49 -48.88
N ILE A 416 13.17 12.19 -48.89
CA ILE A 416 13.49 11.45 -50.11
C ILE A 416 12.31 11.49 -51.10
N SER A 417 11.07 11.38 -50.61
CA SER A 417 9.87 11.41 -51.47
C SER A 417 9.65 12.73 -52.22
N VAL A 418 10.20 13.84 -51.72
CA VAL A 418 10.15 15.15 -52.39
C VAL A 418 11.41 15.43 -53.22
N GLY A 419 12.27 14.43 -53.43
CA GLY A 419 13.48 14.52 -54.23
C GLY A 419 14.72 15.03 -53.48
N ASP A 420 14.62 15.26 -52.16
CA ASP A 420 15.78 15.60 -51.34
C ASP A 420 16.55 14.32 -50.97
N VAL A 421 17.60 14.04 -51.74
CA VAL A 421 18.52 12.90 -51.51
C VAL A 421 19.73 13.28 -50.65
N ASN A 422 19.81 14.52 -50.16
CA ASN A 422 20.86 14.99 -49.24
C ASN A 422 20.43 14.80 -47.77
N VAL A 423 19.79 13.67 -47.48
CA VAL A 423 19.39 13.26 -46.14
C VAL A 423 20.55 12.51 -45.51
N ASP A 424 20.93 12.86 -44.28
CA ASP A 424 21.87 12.06 -43.49
C ASP A 424 21.07 11.16 -42.54
N VAL A 425 21.24 9.84 -42.68
CA VAL A 425 20.71 8.83 -41.77
C VAL A 425 21.90 8.09 -41.19
N GLN A 426 22.17 8.32 -39.91
CA GLN A 426 23.25 7.63 -39.20
C GLN A 426 22.70 6.38 -38.48
N PRO A 427 23.18 5.17 -38.84
CA PRO A 427 22.83 3.95 -38.10
C PRO A 427 23.27 4.06 -36.64
N ARG A 428 22.38 3.72 -35.70
CA ARG A 428 22.67 3.85 -34.25
C ARG A 428 23.51 2.71 -33.68
N SER A 429 23.54 1.56 -34.38
CA SER A 429 24.37 0.41 -34.01
C SER A 429 24.61 -0.47 -35.23
N GLU A 430 25.55 -1.41 -35.13
CA GLU A 430 25.78 -2.44 -36.15
C GLU A 430 24.57 -3.38 -36.36
N ARG A 431 23.58 -3.35 -35.45
CA ARG A 431 22.33 -4.12 -35.53
C ARG A 431 21.12 -3.27 -35.94
N ASP A 432 21.33 -2.01 -36.33
CA ASP A 432 20.27 -1.13 -36.79
C ASP A 432 19.92 -1.42 -38.26
N GLU A 433 19.18 -2.52 -38.47
CA GLU A 433 18.84 -3.00 -39.81
C GLU A 433 18.13 -1.92 -40.65
N LEU A 434 17.22 -1.16 -40.03
CA LEU A 434 16.50 -0.08 -40.71
C LEU A 434 17.42 1.10 -41.03
N GLY A 435 18.23 1.56 -40.07
CA GLY A 435 19.18 2.65 -40.30
C GLY A 435 20.21 2.32 -41.38
N LEU A 436 20.74 1.10 -41.38
CA LEU A 436 21.67 0.61 -42.41
C LEU A 436 21.00 0.57 -43.79
N ALA A 437 19.79 0.01 -43.90
CA ALA A 437 19.05 -0.04 -45.16
C ALA A 437 18.74 1.36 -45.73
N PHE A 438 18.37 2.31 -44.86
CA PHE A 438 18.14 3.71 -45.29
C PHE A 438 19.43 4.38 -45.76
N ALA A 439 20.56 4.17 -45.07
CA ALA A 439 21.85 4.70 -45.48
C ALA A 439 22.28 4.15 -46.86
N GLU A 440 22.13 2.85 -47.10
CA GLU A 440 22.41 2.23 -48.39
C GLU A 440 21.52 2.78 -49.51
N MET A 441 20.22 2.93 -49.24
CA MET A 441 19.26 3.51 -50.19
C MET A 441 19.63 4.96 -50.56
N ILE A 442 19.98 5.80 -49.57
CA ILE A 442 20.37 7.19 -49.81
C ILE A 442 21.62 7.27 -50.66
N ILE A 443 22.64 6.46 -50.35
CA ILE A 443 23.88 6.39 -51.14
C ILE A 443 23.57 6.02 -52.60
N TYR A 444 22.69 5.04 -52.82
CA TYR A 444 22.27 4.66 -54.17
C TYR A 444 21.57 5.83 -54.91
N LEU A 445 20.65 6.53 -54.25
CA LEU A 445 19.94 7.68 -54.83
C LEU A 445 20.87 8.87 -55.12
N GLN A 446 21.88 9.11 -54.27
CA GLN A 446 22.91 10.13 -54.50
C GLN A 446 23.77 9.81 -55.72
N ARG A 447 24.23 8.55 -55.86
CA ARG A 447 24.95 8.12 -57.07
C ARG A 447 24.12 8.29 -58.33
N ALA A 448 22.82 7.95 -58.27
CA ALA A 448 21.90 8.12 -59.39
C ALA A 448 21.76 9.60 -59.79
N ARG A 449 21.66 10.52 -58.82
CA ARG A 449 21.69 11.96 -59.07
C ARG A 449 23.00 12.38 -59.73
N ASP A 450 24.14 11.94 -59.20
CA ASP A 450 25.45 12.32 -59.72
C ASP A 450 25.67 11.82 -61.16
N VAL A 451 25.16 10.64 -61.50
CA VAL A 451 25.12 10.14 -62.89
C VAL A 451 24.27 11.05 -63.78
N ALA A 452 23.08 11.45 -63.32
CA ALA A 452 22.22 12.36 -64.07
C ALA A 452 22.89 13.72 -64.32
N ASP A 453 23.56 14.29 -63.30
CA ASP A 453 24.28 15.56 -63.41
C ASP A 453 25.42 15.49 -64.42
N ARG A 454 26.19 14.38 -64.43
CA ARG A 454 27.26 14.17 -65.42
C ARG A 454 26.72 14.08 -66.85
N ILE A 455 25.63 13.34 -67.06
CA ILE A 455 24.98 13.24 -68.37
C ILE A 455 24.47 14.62 -68.83
N ALA A 456 23.87 15.39 -67.93
CA ALA A 456 23.40 16.75 -68.22
C ALA A 456 24.54 17.72 -68.60
N GLN A 457 25.76 17.48 -68.10
CA GLN A 457 26.96 18.23 -68.45
C GLN A 457 27.62 17.75 -69.76
N GLY A 458 27.05 16.73 -70.43
CA GLY A 458 27.56 16.19 -71.69
C GLY A 458 28.63 15.11 -71.53
N ASP A 459 28.90 14.63 -70.31
CA ASP A 459 29.81 13.51 -70.07
C ASP A 459 29.12 12.18 -70.38
N LEU A 460 29.24 11.74 -71.63
CA LEU A 460 28.68 10.48 -72.12
C LEU A 460 29.63 9.28 -71.92
N ASP A 461 30.80 9.47 -71.30
CA ASP A 461 31.74 8.40 -70.94
C ASP A 461 31.52 7.88 -69.52
N VAL A 462 30.46 8.34 -68.85
CA VAL A 462 30.06 7.84 -67.54
C VAL A 462 29.80 6.32 -67.58
N THR A 463 30.55 5.58 -66.77
CA THR A 463 30.35 4.14 -66.60
C THR A 463 29.26 3.91 -65.56
N ILE A 464 28.13 3.36 -66.00
CA ILE A 464 27.00 3.06 -65.11
C ILE A 464 27.18 1.64 -64.57
N THR A 465 27.51 1.54 -63.28
CA THR A 465 27.62 0.27 -62.58
C THR A 465 26.25 -0.16 -62.07
N GLN A 466 25.69 -1.20 -62.68
CA GLN A 466 24.40 -1.75 -62.29
C GLN A 466 24.51 -2.42 -60.91
N SER A 467 23.67 -2.02 -59.96
CA SER A 467 23.75 -2.53 -58.57
C SER A 467 23.13 -3.92 -58.40
N SER A 468 22.18 -4.29 -59.27
CA SER A 468 21.60 -5.65 -59.36
C SER A 468 20.90 -5.84 -60.71
N GLU A 469 20.56 -7.08 -61.10
CA GLU A 469 19.77 -7.34 -62.31
C GLU A 469 18.42 -6.59 -62.33
N ALA A 470 17.86 -6.25 -61.16
CA ALA A 470 16.61 -5.51 -60.99
C ALA A 470 16.77 -3.97 -60.91
N ASP A 471 17.98 -3.44 -61.10
CA ASP A 471 18.29 -2.00 -61.04
C ASP A 471 17.72 -1.23 -62.26
N ALA A 472 16.41 -0.97 -62.22
CA ALA A 472 15.67 -0.33 -63.30
C ALA A 472 16.16 1.10 -63.60
N LEU A 473 16.55 1.86 -62.57
CA LEU A 473 17.04 3.22 -62.71
C LEU A 473 18.44 3.24 -63.36
N GLY A 474 19.35 2.35 -62.94
CA GLY A 474 20.65 2.16 -63.57
C GLY A 474 20.53 1.75 -65.04
N GLN A 475 19.62 0.81 -65.36
CA GLN A 475 19.35 0.43 -66.76
C GLN A 475 18.78 1.59 -67.59
N ALA A 476 17.92 2.42 -67.01
CA ALA A 476 17.37 3.58 -67.69
C ALA A 476 18.46 4.61 -68.02
N PHE A 477 19.35 4.91 -67.07
CA PHE A 477 20.51 5.76 -67.32
C PHE A 477 21.42 5.17 -68.40
N ALA A 478 21.65 3.85 -68.40
CA ALA A 478 22.50 3.20 -69.41
C ALA A 478 21.94 3.36 -70.82
N ARG A 479 20.63 3.12 -71.00
CA ARG A 479 19.95 3.36 -72.28
C ARG A 479 20.00 4.83 -72.70
N MET A 480 19.87 5.76 -71.74
CA MET A 480 19.95 7.20 -72.01
C MET A 480 21.33 7.60 -72.54
N VAL A 481 22.41 7.12 -71.90
CA VAL A 481 23.79 7.36 -72.37
C VAL A 481 24.01 6.76 -73.76
N THR A 482 23.57 5.52 -74.01
CA THR A 482 23.68 4.89 -75.33
C THR A 482 22.95 5.70 -76.40
N TYR A 483 21.70 6.08 -76.16
CA TYR A 483 20.92 6.89 -77.09
C TYR A 483 21.60 8.24 -77.38
N LEU A 484 22.04 8.95 -76.34
CA LEU A 484 22.73 10.24 -76.50
C LEU A 484 24.04 10.07 -77.28
N ARG A 485 24.79 9.00 -77.04
CA ARG A 485 26.03 8.69 -77.78
C ARG A 485 25.75 8.39 -79.27
N GLU A 486 24.77 7.55 -79.56
CA GLU A 486 24.36 7.24 -80.94
C GLU A 486 23.87 8.49 -81.68
N THR A 487 23.11 9.38 -81.03
CA THR A 487 22.69 10.65 -81.63
C THR A 487 23.84 11.63 -81.85
N SER A 488 24.87 11.61 -80.99
CA SER A 488 26.10 12.39 -81.16
C SER A 488 26.93 11.88 -82.35
N GLU A 489 27.04 10.55 -82.51
CA GLU A 489 27.77 9.93 -83.63
C GLU A 489 27.04 10.07 -84.98
N ALA A 490 25.70 10.02 -85.01
CA ALA A 490 24.91 10.14 -86.22
C ALA A 490 24.92 11.55 -86.86
N ALA A 491 25.39 12.58 -86.15
CA ALA A 491 25.42 13.97 -86.62
C ALA A 491 26.61 14.33 -87.54
N GLY A 492 27.61 13.46 -87.69
CA GLY A 492 28.55 13.39 -88.84
C GLY A 492 29.40 14.60 -89.27
N VAL A 493 29.25 15.81 -88.71
CA VAL A 493 30.08 16.99 -89.03
C VAL A 493 30.55 17.64 -87.74
N PRO A 494 31.87 17.81 -87.51
CA PRO A 494 32.36 18.46 -86.30
C PRO A 494 31.92 19.94 -86.29
N PHE A 495 31.37 20.39 -85.16
CA PHE A 495 30.88 21.76 -84.93
C PHE A 495 31.89 22.86 -85.30
N SER A 496 33.18 22.53 -85.35
CA SER A 496 34.27 23.41 -85.79
C SER A 496 34.17 23.84 -87.26
N GLU A 497 33.70 22.99 -88.17
CA GLU A 497 33.57 23.35 -89.59
C GLU A 497 32.40 24.31 -89.84
N LEU A 498 31.35 24.23 -89.01
CA LEU A 498 30.19 25.12 -89.08
C LEU A 498 30.55 26.53 -88.62
N LEU A 499 31.43 26.65 -87.61
CA LEU A 499 31.98 27.94 -87.16
C LEU A 499 32.89 28.58 -88.22
N ASP A 500 33.71 27.80 -88.92
CA ASP A 500 34.58 28.30 -90.00
C ASP A 500 33.76 28.86 -91.18
N HIS A 501 32.68 28.18 -91.56
CA HIS A 501 31.79 28.63 -92.63
C HIS A 501 31.10 29.96 -92.32
N ILE A 502 30.58 30.13 -91.10
CA ILE A 502 29.97 31.39 -90.65
C ILE A 502 31.01 32.52 -90.60
N GLY A 503 32.24 32.22 -90.15
CA GLY A 503 33.34 33.18 -90.13
C GLY A 503 33.70 33.70 -91.53
N HIS A 504 33.79 32.82 -92.53
CA HIS A 504 34.07 33.22 -93.91
C HIS A 504 32.95 34.09 -94.50
N GLN A 505 31.68 33.80 -94.19
CA GLN A 505 30.57 34.60 -94.71
C GLN A 505 30.44 35.98 -94.05
N ALA A 506 30.82 36.11 -92.78
CA ALA A 506 30.93 37.41 -92.12
C ALA A 506 31.97 38.30 -92.84
N GLN A 507 33.12 37.74 -93.24
CA GLN A 507 34.14 38.49 -94.00
C GLN A 507 33.66 38.93 -95.38
N VAL A 508 32.89 38.07 -96.08
CA VAL A 508 32.26 38.45 -97.36
C VAL A 508 31.27 39.60 -97.17
N ALA A 509 30.45 39.55 -96.12
CA ALA A 509 29.50 40.62 -95.82
C ALA A 509 30.20 41.95 -95.49
N GLU A 510 31.31 41.89 -94.75
CA GLU A 510 32.08 43.08 -94.34
C GLU A 510 32.73 43.77 -95.55
N ARG A 511 33.34 43.01 -96.46
CA ARG A 511 33.91 43.58 -97.70
C ARG A 511 32.86 44.26 -98.60
N ILE A 512 31.64 43.73 -98.64
CA ILE A 512 30.51 44.37 -99.36
C ILE A 512 30.11 45.67 -98.66
N ALA A 513 30.04 45.68 -97.33
CA ALA A 513 29.72 46.86 -96.55
C ALA A 513 30.78 47.98 -96.67
N GLU A 514 32.05 47.61 -96.85
CA GLU A 514 33.17 48.53 -97.13
C GLU A 514 33.18 49.09 -98.56
N GLY A 515 32.26 48.66 -99.42
CA GLY A 515 32.13 49.15 -100.81
C GLY A 515 33.07 48.46 -101.80
N ASP A 516 33.80 47.43 -101.39
CA ASP A 516 34.55 46.57 -102.31
C ASP A 516 33.58 45.61 -103.02
N LEU A 517 33.05 46.08 -104.15
CA LEU A 517 32.23 45.25 -105.02
C LEU A 517 33.05 44.43 -106.00
N THR A 518 34.40 44.42 -105.94
CA THR A 518 35.23 43.61 -106.85
C THR A 518 35.38 42.15 -106.41
N ILE A 519 34.85 41.81 -105.23
CA ILE A 519 34.89 40.47 -104.68
C ILE A 519 34.11 39.45 -105.52
N ASP A 520 34.60 38.21 -105.59
CA ASP A 520 33.88 37.09 -106.17
C ASP A 520 33.47 36.11 -105.07
N VAL A 521 32.18 35.79 -105.02
CA VAL A 521 31.60 34.93 -103.98
C VAL A 521 31.29 33.58 -104.62
N ALA A 522 32.10 32.56 -104.28
CA ALA A 522 31.90 31.18 -104.74
C ALA A 522 31.14 30.37 -103.66
N PRO A 523 29.90 29.91 -103.94
CA PRO A 523 29.16 29.02 -103.04
C PRO A 523 29.89 27.69 -102.83
N ARG A 524 29.97 27.18 -101.59
CA ARG A 524 30.73 25.95 -101.26
C ARG A 524 30.02 24.66 -101.69
N SER A 525 28.70 24.67 -101.83
CA SER A 525 27.90 23.53 -102.31
C SER A 525 26.58 24.02 -102.90
N GLU A 526 25.83 23.15 -103.59
CA GLU A 526 24.49 23.48 -104.11
C GLU A 526 23.46 23.83 -103.01
N GLN A 527 23.78 23.53 -101.75
CA GLN A 527 22.93 23.82 -100.59
C GLN A 527 23.42 25.03 -99.79
N ASP A 528 24.48 25.72 -100.23
CA ASP A 528 25.02 26.94 -99.60
C ASP A 528 24.12 28.15 -99.90
N ALA A 529 22.97 28.18 -99.23
CA ALA A 529 21.95 29.20 -99.42
C ALA A 529 22.47 30.62 -99.18
N LEU A 530 23.39 30.79 -98.22
CA LEU A 530 24.00 32.08 -97.90
C LEU A 530 25.05 32.50 -98.94
N GLY A 531 25.91 31.58 -99.39
CA GLY A 531 26.87 31.85 -100.47
C GLY A 531 26.18 32.31 -101.75
N HIS A 532 25.08 31.65 -102.12
CA HIS A 532 24.24 32.04 -103.25
C HIS A 532 23.50 33.39 -103.04
N ALA A 533 23.17 33.77 -101.80
CA ALA A 533 22.56 35.06 -101.51
C ALA A 533 23.57 36.21 -101.64
N PHE A 534 24.79 36.05 -101.12
CA PHE A 534 25.87 37.03 -101.22
C PHE A 534 26.31 37.27 -102.68
N GLN A 535 26.43 36.21 -103.48
CA GLN A 535 26.76 36.33 -104.90
C GLN A 535 25.75 37.18 -105.68
N ARG A 536 24.45 36.96 -105.46
CA ARG A 536 23.38 37.76 -106.08
C ARG A 536 23.42 39.23 -105.63
N MET A 537 23.71 39.46 -104.36
CA MET A 537 23.79 40.81 -103.80
C MET A 537 24.92 41.63 -104.42
N VAL A 538 26.13 41.07 -104.54
CA VAL A 538 27.26 41.74 -105.21
C VAL A 538 26.95 42.04 -106.68
N GLY A 539 26.31 41.11 -107.38
CA GLY A 539 25.89 41.29 -108.77
C GLY A 539 24.91 42.46 -108.94
N ASN A 540 23.89 42.54 -108.09
CA ASN A 540 22.91 43.64 -108.13
C ASN A 540 23.54 45.00 -107.78
N LEU A 541 24.47 45.03 -106.83
CA LEU A 541 25.16 46.28 -106.44
C LEU A 541 26.10 46.78 -107.56
N ARG A 542 26.77 45.88 -108.30
CA ARG A 542 27.57 46.26 -109.49
C ARG A 542 26.72 46.90 -110.58
N LEU A 543 25.56 46.31 -110.87
CA LEU A 543 24.61 46.86 -111.85
C LEU A 543 24.13 48.26 -111.43
N MET A 544 23.77 48.42 -110.15
CA MET A 544 23.32 49.70 -109.63
C MET A 544 24.40 50.80 -109.73
N VAL A 545 25.67 50.47 -109.47
CA VAL A 545 26.80 51.41 -109.64
C VAL A 545 27.01 51.75 -111.12
N SER A 546 26.85 50.79 -112.04
CA SER A 546 26.91 51.02 -113.49
C SER A 546 25.83 52.00 -113.94
N ASP A 547 24.58 51.75 -113.56
CA ASP A 547 23.43 52.61 -113.90
C ASP A 547 23.61 54.04 -113.34
N LEU A 548 24.16 54.18 -112.13
CA LEU A 548 24.50 55.48 -111.52
C LEU A 548 25.59 56.22 -112.30
N THR A 549 26.57 55.51 -112.83
CA THR A 549 27.66 56.09 -113.63
C THR A 549 27.15 56.58 -114.99
N ASP A 550 26.24 55.83 -115.61
CA ASP A 550 25.57 56.23 -116.85
C ASP A 550 24.66 57.46 -116.65
N ALA A 551 23.86 57.47 -115.57
CA ALA A 551 23.03 58.62 -115.22
C ALA A 551 23.87 59.89 -114.92
N ALA A 552 25.02 59.75 -114.26
CA ALA A 552 25.94 60.85 -114.03
C ALA A 552 26.54 61.39 -115.35
N SER A 553 26.82 60.52 -116.32
CA SER A 553 27.30 60.91 -117.65
C SER A 553 26.23 61.67 -118.45
N ASP A 554 24.97 61.25 -118.35
CA ASP A 554 23.85 61.96 -118.99
C ASP A 554 23.61 63.33 -118.34
N VAL A 555 23.73 63.45 -117.01
CA VAL A 555 23.67 64.74 -116.30
C VAL A 555 24.83 65.67 -116.71
N ASP A 556 26.05 65.16 -116.88
CA ASP A 556 27.20 65.94 -117.35
C ASP A 556 27.00 66.45 -118.78
N ARG A 557 26.51 65.60 -119.69
CA ARG A 557 26.14 66.01 -121.06
C ARG A 557 25.04 67.06 -121.07
N SER A 558 23.98 66.89 -120.27
CA SER A 558 22.92 67.89 -120.13
C SER A 558 23.43 69.20 -119.56
N SER A 559 24.37 69.17 -118.61
CA SER A 559 25.00 70.37 -118.03
C SER A 559 25.85 71.11 -119.05
N GLN A 560 26.60 70.40 -119.90
CA GLN A 560 27.34 70.99 -121.01
C GLN A 560 26.40 71.61 -122.06
N HIS A 561 25.30 70.94 -122.39
CA HIS A 561 24.29 71.45 -123.31
C HIS A 561 23.60 72.71 -122.77
N LEU A 562 23.26 72.73 -121.47
CA LEU A 562 22.75 73.91 -120.76
C LEU A 562 23.77 75.07 -120.77
N ALA A 563 25.06 74.80 -120.59
CA ALA A 563 26.10 75.82 -120.65
C ALA A 563 26.25 76.44 -122.05
N VAL A 564 26.03 75.67 -123.12
CA VAL A 564 26.00 76.18 -124.51
C VAL A 564 24.74 77.01 -124.75
N THR A 565 23.56 76.49 -124.40
CA THR A 565 22.29 77.22 -124.56
C THR A 565 22.27 78.50 -123.72
N SER A 566 22.86 78.50 -122.52
CA SER A 566 22.97 79.70 -121.69
C SER A 566 23.89 80.74 -122.33
N ARG A 567 24.95 80.35 -123.05
CA ARG A 567 25.78 81.28 -123.83
C ARG A 567 25.01 81.86 -125.01
N ASP A 568 24.26 81.04 -125.75
CA ASP A 568 23.43 81.48 -126.88
C ASP A 568 22.32 82.45 -126.42
N VAL A 569 21.68 82.19 -125.28
CA VAL A 569 20.70 83.10 -124.67
C VAL A 569 21.36 84.41 -124.25
N THR A 570 22.59 84.38 -123.71
CA THR A 570 23.32 85.59 -123.33
C THR A 570 23.67 86.43 -124.56
N SER A 571 24.14 85.80 -125.64
CA SER A 571 24.40 86.44 -126.93
C SER A 571 23.12 87.02 -127.56
N GLY A 572 22.00 86.28 -127.52
CA GLY A 572 20.72 86.76 -128.03
C GLY A 572 20.13 87.90 -127.19
N MET A 573 20.37 87.91 -125.87
CA MET A 573 20.00 89.03 -124.99
C MET A 573 20.83 90.27 -125.28
N GLU A 574 22.12 90.14 -125.63
CA GLU A 574 22.96 91.25 -126.09
C GLU A 574 22.48 91.82 -127.44
N ASP A 575 22.11 90.97 -128.40
CA ASP A 575 21.54 91.40 -129.69
C ASP A 575 20.16 92.08 -129.53
N VAL A 576 19.33 91.59 -128.61
CA VAL A 576 18.06 92.23 -128.24
C VAL A 576 18.30 93.57 -127.53
N ALA A 577 19.29 93.65 -126.62
CA ALA A 577 19.67 94.91 -125.98
C ALA A 577 20.20 95.94 -127.01
N HIS A 578 20.97 95.49 -128.01
CA HIS A 578 21.45 96.32 -129.11
C HIS A 578 20.32 96.77 -130.06
N SER A 579 19.35 95.89 -130.36
CA SER A 579 18.19 96.21 -131.20
C SER A 579 17.17 97.12 -130.49
N VAL A 580 16.92 96.90 -129.20
CA VAL A 580 16.04 97.76 -128.39
C VAL A 580 16.67 99.14 -128.18
N GLY A 581 18.01 99.22 -128.01
CA GLY A 581 18.72 100.50 -127.93
C GLY A 581 18.62 101.33 -129.22
N THR A 582 18.65 100.67 -130.39
CA THR A 582 18.51 101.36 -131.70
C THR A 582 17.07 101.75 -132.04
N LEU A 583 16.06 101.06 -131.49
CA LEU A 583 14.64 101.39 -131.66
C LEU A 583 14.15 102.50 -130.71
N ALA A 584 14.73 102.64 -129.51
CA ALA A 584 14.17 103.52 -128.47
C ALA A 584 14.54 105.02 -128.57
N VAL A 585 15.39 105.45 -129.51
CA VAL A 585 15.63 106.90 -129.77
C VAL A 585 15.62 107.22 -131.27
N GLY A 586 15.02 106.32 -132.06
CA GLY A 586 14.53 106.58 -133.41
C GLY A 586 13.03 106.96 -133.42
N SER A 587 12.56 107.68 -132.40
CA SER A 587 11.20 108.23 -132.29
C SER A 587 11.20 109.57 -131.57
#